data_AF-A0A0E3UWZ5-F1
#
_entry.id   AF-A0A0E3UWZ5-F1
#
_cell.length_a   1.000
_cell.length_b   1.000
_cell.length_c   1.000
_cell.angle_alpha   90.00
_cell.angle_beta   90.00
_cell.angle_gamma   90.00
#
_symmetry.space_group_name_H-M   'P 1'
#
loop_
_entity.id
_entity.type
_entity.pdbx_description
1 polymer ?
#
loop_
_entity_poly.entity_id
_entity_poly.type
_entity_poly.pdbx_seq_one_letter_code
_entity_poly.pdbx_strand_id
1 'polypeptide(L)'
;MLLSSLAEEIIFRLPLVYSRSLLLVAVLVFLFHYGPVVAYVLDGNLLICVVAVLVLAGAMIAFFTLRRLKAMSYLLWKRHFGLVFYTSTALFALMHLVNYQGTSLPFYLLLILLLPKFIGGIFLGYTRLRLGLGWAVALHMFNNMVALLLLYGYLHSSVL
;
A
#
# COMPACT_ATOMS: atom_id res chain seq x y z
N MET A 1 2.72 9.34 9.64
CA MET A 1 3.47 9.80 8.45
C MET A 1 4.72 8.96 8.19
N LEU A 2 5.70 8.90 9.11
CA LEU A 2 6.92 8.11 8.86
C LEU A 2 6.73 6.59 9.04
N LEU A 3 6.09 6.16 10.15
CA LEU A 3 5.74 4.74 10.34
C LEU A 3 4.73 4.25 9.28
N SER A 4 3.81 5.12 8.86
CA SER A 4 2.85 4.81 7.80
C SER A 4 3.53 4.62 6.45
N SER A 5 4.54 5.43 6.10
CA SER A 5 5.38 5.19 4.91
C SER A 5 6.04 3.82 4.94
N LEU A 6 6.58 3.40 6.09
CA LEU A 6 7.19 2.07 6.20
C LEU A 6 6.17 0.96 5.95
N ALA A 7 4.99 1.04 6.59
CA ALA A 7 3.93 0.06 6.40
C ALA A 7 3.45 0.00 4.94
N GLU A 8 3.25 1.15 4.30
CA GLU A 8 2.87 1.24 2.89
C GLU A 8 3.91 0.59 1.97
N GLU A 9 5.21 0.85 2.19
CA GLU A 9 6.25 0.23 1.38
C GLU A 9 6.34 -1.29 1.61
N ILE A 10 6.11 -1.78 2.84
CA ILE A 10 6.01 -3.21 3.12
C ILE A 10 4.81 -3.84 2.39
N ILE A 11 3.66 -3.18 2.41
CA ILE A 11 2.43 -3.68 1.79
C ILE A 11 2.57 -3.74 0.26
N PHE A 12 3.08 -2.68 -0.36
CA PHE A 12 3.02 -2.54 -1.81
C PHE A 12 4.33 -2.92 -2.53
N ARG A 13 5.50 -2.72 -1.90
CA ARG A 13 6.79 -2.96 -2.58
C ARG A 13 7.42 -4.29 -2.24
N LEU A 14 7.15 -4.82 -1.04
CA LEU A 14 7.62 -6.16 -0.68
C LEU A 14 7.11 -7.24 -1.67
N PRO A 15 5.84 -7.20 -2.13
CA PRO A 15 5.33 -8.11 -3.16
C PRO A 15 5.97 -7.99 -4.55
N LEU A 16 6.66 -6.90 -4.87
CA LEU A 16 7.27 -6.71 -6.20
C LEU A 16 8.40 -7.72 -6.45
N VAL A 17 9.03 -8.22 -5.40
CA VAL A 17 9.99 -9.33 -5.50
C VAL A 17 9.26 -10.61 -5.12
N TYR A 18 9.13 -11.54 -6.07
CA TYR A 18 8.46 -12.80 -5.79
C TYR A 18 9.20 -13.59 -4.72
N SER A 19 8.60 -13.67 -3.55
CA SER A 19 8.96 -14.60 -2.50
C SER A 19 7.73 -14.84 -1.64
N ARG A 20 7.53 -16.09 -1.21
CA ARG A 20 6.33 -16.48 -0.46
C ARG A 20 6.26 -15.79 0.89
N SER A 21 7.38 -15.71 1.59
CA SER A 21 7.46 -15.00 2.87
C SER A 21 7.20 -13.51 2.70
N LEU A 22 7.72 -12.91 1.63
CA LEU A 22 7.52 -11.49 1.34
C LEU A 22 6.05 -11.15 1.02
N LEU A 23 5.38 -11.99 0.23
CA LEU A 23 3.96 -11.84 -0.05
C LEU A 23 3.13 -12.01 1.23
N LEU A 24 3.44 -13.02 2.04
CA LEU A 24 2.73 -13.26 3.28
C LEU A 24 2.90 -12.10 4.27
N VAL A 25 4.11 -11.59 4.44
CA VAL A 25 4.38 -10.42 5.30
C VAL A 25 3.62 -9.20 4.80
N ALA A 26 3.66 -8.91 3.50
CA ALA A 26 2.94 -7.77 2.93
C ALA A 26 1.44 -7.82 3.23
N VAL A 27 0.82 -9.00 3.07
CA VAL A 27 -0.62 -9.10 3.31
C VAL A 27 -0.96 -9.13 4.80
N LEU A 28 -0.15 -9.77 5.66
CA LEU A 28 -0.37 -9.69 7.11
C LEU A 28 -0.31 -8.24 7.61
N VAL A 29 0.65 -7.45 7.12
CA VAL A 29 0.76 -6.03 7.47
C VAL A 29 -0.42 -5.22 6.91
N PHE A 30 -0.91 -5.55 5.71
CA PHE A 30 -2.12 -4.96 5.14
C PHE A 30 -3.36 -5.25 5.99
N LEU A 31 -3.59 -6.52 6.35
CA LEU A 31 -4.72 -6.94 7.19
C LEU A 31 -4.65 -6.30 8.59
N PHE A 32 -3.46 -6.20 9.16
CA PHE A 32 -3.26 -5.55 10.46
C PHE A 32 -3.64 -4.06 10.42
N HIS A 33 -3.24 -3.32 9.38
CA HIS A 33 -3.52 -1.89 9.27
C HIS A 33 -4.96 -1.58 8.83
N TYR A 34 -5.47 -2.30 7.84
CA TYR A 34 -6.75 -1.96 7.19
C TYR A 34 -7.91 -2.85 7.60
N GLY A 35 -7.65 -4.02 8.21
CA GLY A 35 -8.69 -4.91 8.74
C GLY A 35 -9.61 -4.21 9.75
N PRO A 36 -9.09 -3.50 10.77
CA PRO A 36 -9.92 -2.76 11.72
C PRO A 36 -10.77 -1.65 11.07
N VAL A 37 -10.27 -1.02 10.00
CA VAL A 37 -10.98 0.04 9.29
C VAL A 37 -12.19 -0.53 8.54
N VAL A 38 -12.00 -1.62 7.79
CA VAL A 38 -13.09 -2.29 7.06
C VAL A 38 -14.17 -2.77 8.03
N ALA A 39 -13.73 -3.36 9.14
CA ALA A 39 -14.58 -3.79 10.24
C ALA A 39 -15.49 -2.69 10.80
N TYR A 40 -14.90 -1.53 11.09
CA TYR A 40 -15.62 -0.37 11.59
C TYR A 40 -16.66 0.12 10.58
N VAL A 41 -16.31 0.17 9.29
CA VAL A 41 -17.22 0.60 8.21
C VAL A 41 -18.41 -0.35 8.01
N LEU A 42 -18.25 -1.64 8.33
CA LEU A 42 -19.30 -2.66 8.18
C LEU A 42 -20.16 -2.85 9.44
N ASP A 43 -20.08 -1.94 10.42
CA ASP A 43 -20.72 -2.07 11.74
C ASP A 43 -20.41 -3.41 12.45
N GLY A 44 -19.25 -3.99 12.15
CA GLY A 44 -18.83 -5.27 12.71
C GLY A 44 -18.29 -5.13 14.12
N ASN A 45 -18.69 -6.01 15.04
CA ASN A 45 -18.04 -6.13 16.34
C ASN A 45 -16.59 -6.61 16.16
N LEU A 46 -15.64 -6.06 16.92
CA LEU A 46 -14.20 -6.38 16.92
C LEU A 46 -13.90 -7.88 16.78
N LEU A 47 -14.71 -8.74 17.41
CA LEU A 47 -14.58 -10.20 17.29
C LEU A 47 -14.75 -10.72 15.85
N ILE A 48 -15.75 -10.22 15.11
CA ILE A 48 -15.99 -10.57 13.70
C ILE A 48 -14.81 -10.14 12.84
N CYS A 49 -14.19 -9.02 13.17
CA CYS A 49 -13.03 -8.44 12.48
C CYS A 49 -11.79 -9.32 12.66
N VAL A 50 -11.52 -9.71 13.91
CA VAL A 50 -10.42 -10.62 14.25
C VAL A 50 -10.64 -11.97 13.57
N VAL A 51 -11.86 -12.52 13.60
CA VAL A 51 -12.19 -13.78 12.91
C VAL A 51 -12.04 -13.64 11.40
N ALA A 52 -12.48 -12.56 10.77
CA ALA A 52 -12.33 -12.33 9.34
C ALA A 52 -10.86 -12.21 8.92
N VAL A 53 -10.03 -11.50 9.71
CA VAL A 53 -8.58 -11.43 9.49
C VAL A 53 -7.93 -12.79 9.62
N LEU A 54 -8.29 -13.58 10.63
CA LEU A 54 -7.75 -14.93 10.84
C LEU A 54 -8.18 -15.90 9.73
N VAL A 55 -9.43 -15.80 9.25
CA VAL A 55 -9.94 -16.61 8.13
C VAL A 55 -9.26 -16.22 6.83
N LEU A 56 -9.10 -14.93 6.54
CA LEU A 56 -8.37 -14.46 5.35
C LEU A 56 -6.90 -14.84 5.41
N ALA A 57 -6.26 -14.72 6.58
CA ALA A 57 -4.88 -15.17 6.78
C ALA A 57 -4.77 -16.69 6.58
N GLY A 58 -5.70 -17.49 7.12
CA GLY A 58 -5.75 -18.94 6.94
C GLY A 58 -6.00 -19.36 5.49
N ALA A 59 -6.95 -18.74 4.80
CA ALA A 59 -7.23 -18.96 3.39
C ALA A 59 -6.02 -18.63 2.50
N MET A 60 -5.26 -17.61 2.88
CA MET A 60 -4.09 -17.16 2.14
C MET A 60 -2.85 -18.00 2.44
N ILE A 61 -2.67 -18.46 3.68
CA ILE A 61 -1.70 -19.51 4.00
C ILE A 61 -2.02 -20.75 3.16
N ALA A 62 -3.28 -21.20 3.13
CA ALA A 62 -3.71 -22.32 2.29
C ALA A 62 -3.45 -22.05 0.79
N PHE A 63 -3.76 -20.85 0.29
CA PHE A 63 -3.46 -20.41 -1.08
C PHE A 63 -1.97 -20.56 -1.42
N PHE A 64 -1.08 -20.22 -0.49
CA PHE A 64 0.37 -20.35 -0.66
C PHE A 64 0.90 -21.79 -0.47
N THR A 65 0.15 -22.68 0.17
CA THR A 65 0.48 -24.11 0.31
C THR A 65 0.04 -24.95 -0.90
N LEU A 66 -0.99 -24.51 -1.62
CA LEU A 66 -1.50 -25.21 -2.80
C LEU A 66 -0.51 -25.11 -3.98
N ARG A 67 0.03 -26.27 -4.41
CA ARG A 67 1.04 -26.38 -5.48
C ARG A 67 0.63 -25.66 -6.78
N ARG A 68 -0.64 -25.74 -7.14
CA ARG A 68 -1.20 -25.12 -8.36
C ARG A 68 -1.14 -23.58 -8.29
N LEU A 69 -1.59 -22.99 -7.18
CA LEU A 69 -1.65 -21.54 -7.00
C LEU A 69 -0.25 -20.94 -6.85
N LYS A 70 0.66 -21.68 -6.22
CA LYS A 70 2.10 -21.35 -6.19
C LYS A 70 2.69 -21.27 -7.61
N ALA A 71 2.40 -22.26 -8.46
CA ALA A 71 2.91 -22.27 -9.83
C ALA A 71 2.34 -21.11 -10.65
N MET A 72 1.03 -20.84 -10.53
CA MET A 72 0.37 -19.72 -11.21
C MET A 72 0.90 -18.36 -10.77
N SER A 73 1.06 -18.14 -9.46
CA SER A 73 1.61 -16.88 -8.95
C SER A 73 3.06 -16.70 -9.36
N TYR A 74 3.90 -17.73 -9.30
CA TYR A 74 5.27 -17.63 -9.84
C TYR A 74 5.28 -17.27 -11.34
N LEU A 75 4.41 -17.92 -12.14
CA LEU A 75 4.28 -17.63 -13.57
C LEU A 75 3.82 -16.20 -13.85
N LEU A 76 2.91 -15.65 -13.03
CA LEU A 76 2.46 -14.26 -13.15
C LEU A 76 3.63 -13.28 -12.98
N TRP A 77 4.46 -13.46 -11.94
CA TRP A 77 5.65 -12.61 -11.73
C TRP A 77 6.70 -12.81 -12.82
N LYS A 78 6.86 -14.03 -13.33
CA LYS A 78 7.85 -14.34 -14.39
C LYS A 78 7.44 -13.83 -15.77
N ARG A 79 6.17 -13.98 -16.15
CA ARG A 79 5.67 -13.70 -17.51
C ARG A 79 4.97 -12.36 -17.65
N HIS A 80 4.40 -11.84 -16.56
CA HIS A 80 3.59 -10.63 -16.57
C HIS A 80 3.97 -9.68 -15.43
N PHE A 81 5.28 -9.50 -15.21
CA PHE A 81 5.79 -8.62 -14.18
C PHE A 81 5.19 -7.20 -14.26
N GLY A 82 5.01 -6.67 -15.46
CA GLY A 82 4.38 -5.35 -15.66
C GLY A 82 2.99 -5.25 -15.04
N LEU A 83 2.17 -6.30 -15.14
CA LEU A 83 0.86 -6.33 -14.49
C LEU A 83 1.00 -6.24 -12.97
N VAL A 84 1.91 -7.01 -12.37
CA VAL A 84 2.17 -6.97 -10.92
C VAL A 84 2.64 -5.57 -10.49
N PHE A 85 3.54 -4.97 -11.26
CA PHE A 85 4.10 -3.66 -10.97
C PHE A 85 3.03 -2.56 -11.00
N TYR A 86 2.28 -2.47 -12.10
CA TYR A 86 1.28 -1.42 -12.29
C TYR A 86 0.05 -1.62 -11.39
N THR A 87 -0.36 -2.86 -11.11
CA THR A 87 -1.43 -3.12 -10.14
C THR A 87 -1.03 -2.71 -8.74
N SER A 88 0.18 -3.07 -8.28
CA SER A 88 0.68 -2.60 -6.97
C SER A 88 0.73 -1.07 -6.89
N THR A 89 1.22 -0.41 -7.96
CA THR A 89 1.29 1.05 -8.04
C THR A 89 -0.10 1.70 -8.04
N ALA A 90 -1.05 1.13 -8.77
CA ALA A 90 -2.43 1.61 -8.82
C ALA A 90 -3.12 1.46 -7.46
N LEU A 91 -3.00 0.31 -6.81
CA LEU A 91 -3.56 0.08 -5.48
C LEU A 91 -2.98 1.04 -4.44
N PHE A 92 -1.66 1.27 -4.48
CA PHE A 92 -1.01 2.26 -3.63
C PHE A 92 -1.61 3.67 -3.83
N ALA A 93 -1.81 4.11 -5.06
CA ALA A 93 -2.44 5.39 -5.34
C ALA A 93 -3.89 5.41 -4.82
N LEU A 94 -4.69 4.39 -5.14
CA LEU A 94 -6.10 4.33 -4.73
C LEU A 94 -6.28 4.39 -3.21
N MET A 95 -5.39 3.78 -2.42
CA MET A 95 -5.45 3.87 -0.96
C MET A 95 -5.34 5.31 -0.44
N HIS A 96 -4.77 6.22 -1.22
CA HIS A 96 -4.68 7.63 -0.86
C HIS A 96 -5.98 8.41 -1.10
N LEU A 97 -7.01 7.82 -1.70
CA LEU A 97 -8.35 8.41 -1.73
C LEU A 97 -8.90 8.66 -0.32
N VAL A 98 -8.46 7.86 0.66
CA VAL A 98 -8.82 8.03 2.07
C VAL A 98 -8.45 9.43 2.59
N ASN A 99 -7.38 10.03 2.07
CA ASN A 99 -6.95 11.38 2.49
C ASN A 99 -7.91 12.48 2.05
N TYR A 100 -8.82 12.19 1.11
CA TYR A 100 -9.81 13.13 0.61
C TYR A 100 -11.22 12.84 1.14
N GLN A 101 -11.37 11.90 2.08
CA GLN A 101 -12.63 11.65 2.76
C GLN A 101 -13.11 12.93 3.46
N GLY A 102 -14.39 13.27 3.27
CA GLY A 102 -14.98 14.50 3.80
C GLY A 102 -14.74 15.77 2.97
N THR A 103 -14.02 15.69 1.85
CA THR A 103 -13.91 16.82 0.91
C THR A 103 -15.02 16.79 -0.15
N SER A 104 -15.59 17.95 -0.46
CA SER A 104 -16.61 18.13 -1.51
C SER A 104 -15.99 18.32 -2.91
N LEU A 105 -14.92 17.58 -3.21
CA LEU A 105 -14.25 17.66 -4.49
C LEU A 105 -14.97 16.79 -5.54
N PRO A 106 -15.18 17.30 -6.77
CA PRO A 106 -15.71 16.49 -7.85
C PRO A 106 -14.75 15.34 -8.22
N PHE A 107 -15.34 14.22 -8.67
CA PHE A 107 -14.61 12.97 -8.92
C PHE A 107 -13.40 13.12 -9.87
N TYR A 108 -13.50 13.95 -10.91
CA TYR A 108 -12.40 14.16 -11.84
C TYR A 108 -11.18 14.84 -11.18
N LEU A 109 -11.38 15.71 -10.19
CA LEU A 109 -10.28 16.30 -9.43
C LEU A 109 -9.62 15.26 -8.51
N LEU A 110 -10.39 14.34 -7.93
CA LEU A 110 -9.84 13.23 -7.15
C LEU A 110 -8.91 12.36 -8.02
N LEU A 111 -9.28 12.10 -9.28
CA LEU A 111 -8.43 11.38 -10.22
C LEU A 111 -7.13 12.13 -10.53
N ILE A 112 -7.20 13.45 -10.71
CA ILE A 112 -6.00 14.29 -10.92
C ILE A 112 -5.10 14.26 -9.69
N LEU A 113 -5.66 14.31 -8.49
CA LEU A 113 -4.93 14.26 -7.22
C LEU A 113 -4.30 12.89 -6.95
N LEU A 114 -4.81 11.82 -7.57
CA LEU A 114 -4.21 10.49 -7.55
C LEU A 114 -2.99 10.36 -8.47
N LEU A 115 -2.89 11.16 -9.55
CA LEU A 115 -1.78 11.06 -10.50
C LEU A 115 -0.40 11.26 -9.84
N PRO A 116 -0.17 12.27 -8.98
CA PRO A 116 1.09 12.39 -8.25
C PRO A 116 1.40 11.15 -7.40
N LYS A 117 0.39 10.54 -6.77
CA LYS A 117 0.56 9.32 -5.95
C LYS A 117 0.89 8.10 -6.81
N PHE A 118 0.26 7.97 -7.98
CA PHE A 118 0.56 6.93 -8.95
C PHE A 118 1.99 7.06 -9.48
N ILE A 119 2.37 8.26 -9.93
CA ILE A 119 3.73 8.55 -10.42
C ILE A 119 4.76 8.30 -9.32
N GLY A 120 4.51 8.77 -8.09
CA GLY A 120 5.36 8.48 -6.95
C GLY A 120 5.49 6.98 -6.69
N GLY A 121 4.40 6.22 -6.81
CA GLY A 121 4.43 4.76 -6.72
C GLY A 121 5.29 4.09 -7.79
N ILE A 122 5.33 4.62 -9.02
CA ILE A 122 6.25 4.15 -10.07
C ILE A 122 7.71 4.34 -9.63
N PHE A 123 8.07 5.54 -9.17
CA PHE A 123 9.44 5.84 -8.73
C PHE A 123 9.86 4.98 -7.53
N LEU A 124 8.98 4.80 -6.55
CA LEU A 124 9.22 3.96 -5.38
C LEU A 124 9.33 2.48 -5.76
N GLY A 125 8.48 2.00 -6.67
CA GLY A 125 8.55 0.66 -7.23
C GLY A 125 9.86 0.41 -7.99
N TYR A 126 10.28 1.35 -8.84
CA TYR A 126 11.56 1.28 -9.55
C TYR A 126 12.74 1.26 -8.56
N THR A 127 12.70 2.12 -7.55
CA THR A 127 13.70 2.20 -6.48
C THR A 127 13.79 0.87 -5.74
N ARG A 128 12.66 0.24 -5.40
CA ARG A 128 12.63 -1.09 -4.76
C ARG A 128 13.36 -2.15 -5.58
N LEU A 129 13.17 -2.14 -6.90
CA LEU A 129 13.70 -3.15 -7.80
C LEU A 129 15.19 -2.95 -8.11
N ARG A 130 15.66 -1.69 -8.14
CA ARG A 130 17.06 -1.36 -8.44
C ARG A 130 17.96 -1.26 -7.22
N LEU A 131 17.45 -0.65 -6.15
CA LEU A 131 18.24 -0.29 -4.97
C LEU A 131 17.84 -1.09 -3.73
N GLY A 132 16.60 -1.57 -3.66
CA GLY A 132 16.11 -2.39 -2.55
C GLY A 132 15.05 -1.70 -1.69
N LEU A 133 14.50 -2.42 -0.70
CA LEU A 133 13.39 -1.92 0.12
C LEU A 133 13.80 -0.72 0.98
N GLY A 134 14.99 -0.75 1.58
CA GLY A 134 15.46 0.33 2.45
C GLY A 134 15.52 1.68 1.72
N TRP A 135 15.97 1.69 0.46
CA TRP A 135 16.01 2.90 -0.36
C TRP A 135 14.62 3.38 -0.77
N ALA A 136 13.69 2.47 -1.06
CA ALA A 136 12.30 2.84 -1.34
C ALA A 136 11.64 3.48 -0.10
N VAL A 137 11.86 2.90 1.08
CA VAL A 137 11.41 3.47 2.37
C VAL A 137 12.03 4.84 2.62
N ALA A 138 13.35 4.98 2.45
CA ALA A 138 14.03 6.26 2.65
C ALA A 138 13.51 7.35 1.70
N LEU A 139 13.35 7.04 0.41
CA LEU A 139 12.79 7.96 -0.57
C LEU A 139 11.36 8.36 -0.22
N HIS A 140 10.53 7.41 0.22
CA HIS A 140 9.15 7.69 0.62
C HIS A 140 9.11 8.58 1.88
N MET A 141 9.88 8.25 2.91
CA MET A 141 9.99 9.05 4.12
C MET A 141 10.49 10.46 3.82
N PHE A 142 11.48 10.60 2.92
CA PHE A 142 11.99 11.89 2.49
C PHE A 142 10.89 12.73 1.79
N ASN A 143 10.16 12.14 0.85
CA ASN A 143 9.06 12.83 0.17
C ASN A 143 7.97 13.31 1.16
N ASN A 144 7.63 12.47 2.14
CA ASN A 144 6.67 12.84 3.18
C ASN A 144 7.21 13.91 4.13
N MET A 145 8.51 13.89 4.43
CA MET A 145 9.17 14.92 5.23
C MET A 145 9.15 16.28 4.52
N VAL A 146 9.47 16.31 3.23
CA VAL A 146 9.42 17.55 2.42
C VAL A 146 8.00 18.13 2.42
N ALA A 147 6.98 17.29 2.19
CA ALA A 147 5.59 17.73 2.22
C ALA A 147 5.18 18.28 3.60
N LEU A 148 5.62 17.64 4.68
CA LEU A 148 5.35 18.10 6.05
C LEU A 148 6.01 19.44 6.35
N LEU A 149 7.26 19.63 5.92
CA LEU A 149 7.99 20.89 6.11
C LEU A 149 7.34 22.05 5.35
N LEU A 150 6.90 21.81 4.12
CA LEU A 150 6.16 22.82 3.33
C LEU A 150 4.83 23.19 4.00
N LEU A 151 4.08 22.18 4.48
CA LEU A 151 2.84 22.43 5.20
C LEU A 151 3.07 23.22 6.48
N TYR A 152 4.10 22.86 7.26
CA TYR A 152 4.47 23.57 8.48
C TYR A 152 4.83 25.04 8.20
N GLY A 153 5.64 25.29 7.17
CA GLY A 153 6.01 26.64 6.76
C GLY A 153 4.80 27.47 6.33
N TYR A 154 3.91 26.90 5.52
CA TYR A 154 2.65 27.56 5.12
C TYR A 154 1.82 27.96 6.33
N LEU A 155 1.57 27.02 7.25
CA LEU A 155 0.77 27.27 8.45
C LEU A 155 1.38 28.36 9.35
N HIS A 156 2.71 28.40 9.52
CA HIS A 156 3.38 29.46 10.28
C HIS A 156 3.32 30.83 9.59
N SER A 157 3.42 30.86 8.25
CA SER A 157 3.32 32.12 7.49
C SER A 157 1.90 32.71 7.45
N SER A 158 0.87 31.88 7.64
CA SER A 158 -0.54 32.31 7.63
C SER A 158 -1.08 32.79 9.00
N VAL A 159 -0.26 32.70 10.05
CA VAL A 159 -0.62 33.13 11.42
C VAL A 159 -0.02 34.50 11.78
N LEU A 160 0.85 35.05 10.91
CA LEU A 160 1.39 36.41 10.98
C LEU A 160 0.66 37.32 9.97
#